data_AF-A0A378XWW2-F1
#
_entry.id   AF-A0A378XWW2-F1
#
_cell.length_a   1.000
_cell.length_b   1.000
_cell.length_c   1.000
_cell.angle_alpha   90.00
_cell.angle_beta   90.00
_cell.angle_gamma   90.00
#
_symmetry.space_group_name_H-M   'P 1'
#
loop_
_entity.id
_entity.type
_entity.pdbx_description
1 polymer ?
#
loop_
_entity_poly.entity_id
_entity_poly.type
_entity_poly.pdbx_seq_one_letter_code
_entity_poly.pdbx_strand_id
1 'polypeptide(L)'
;MTKHLWEVEHPYYCNLSNYRTKGDEGGCEYDSFKKFLKEWDDADMDYHLLFRWDWKVYDEGSDELHMFWILQRIGDYQYCTVKVNKEDEDKVKEFLQPRWENMKKLWEPFI
;
A
#
# COMPACT_ATOMS: atom_id res chain seq x y z
N MET A 1 17.79 16.16 -0.84
CA MET A 1 16.41 16.43 -0.44
C MET A 1 15.65 15.12 -0.54
N THR A 2 14.92 14.73 0.50
CA THR A 2 14.08 13.54 0.46
C THR A 2 12.87 13.86 -0.41
N LYS A 3 12.57 13.02 -1.40
CA LYS A 3 11.38 13.19 -2.24
C LYS A 3 10.12 12.95 -1.42
N HIS A 4 9.04 13.64 -1.75
CA HIS A 4 7.72 13.32 -1.23
C HIS A 4 7.20 12.02 -1.84
N LEU A 5 6.30 11.32 -1.15
CA LEU A 5 5.75 10.05 -1.63
C LEU A 5 5.02 10.20 -2.97
N TRP A 6 4.30 11.30 -3.17
CA TRP A 6 3.57 11.61 -4.41
C TRP A 6 4.47 12.05 -5.58
N GLU A 7 5.78 12.23 -5.36
CA GLU A 7 6.75 12.56 -6.42
C GLU A 7 7.44 11.31 -6.97
N VAL A 8 7.18 10.13 -6.41
CA VAL A 8 7.85 8.89 -6.76
C VAL A 8 6.96 8.05 -7.66
N GLU A 9 7.45 7.80 -8.88
CA GLU A 9 6.89 6.82 -9.79
C GLU A 9 7.71 5.53 -9.72
N HIS A 10 7.13 4.46 -9.19
CA HIS A 10 7.81 3.17 -9.10
C HIS A 10 7.87 2.47 -10.46
N PRO A 11 9.01 1.86 -10.82
CA PRO A 11 9.10 1.02 -12.01
C PRO A 11 8.18 -0.19 -11.88
N TYR A 12 7.81 -0.78 -13.04
CA TYR A 12 6.87 -1.91 -13.16
C TYR A 12 5.42 -1.52 -12.80
N TYR A 13 4.43 -2.07 -13.51
CA TYR A 13 3.01 -1.79 -13.24
C TYR A 13 2.44 -2.84 -12.29
N CYS A 14 1.62 -2.41 -11.31
CA CYS A 14 0.81 -3.30 -10.47
C CYS A 14 -0.68 -3.01 -10.68
N ASN A 15 -1.45 -4.09 -10.83
CA ASN A 15 -2.84 -4.01 -11.26
C ASN A 15 -3.80 -3.98 -10.07
N LEU A 16 -4.82 -3.12 -10.09
CA LEU A 16 -5.90 -3.11 -9.09
C LEU A 16 -6.95 -4.19 -9.39
N SER A 17 -6.52 -5.43 -9.60
CA SER A 17 -7.38 -6.61 -9.66
C SER A 17 -6.56 -7.88 -9.49
N ASN A 18 -7.22 -8.99 -9.17
CA ASN A 18 -6.59 -10.30 -9.05
C ASN A 18 -7.33 -11.35 -9.89
N TYR A 19 -6.66 -12.46 -10.22
CA TYR A 19 -7.24 -13.49 -11.10
C TYR A 19 -8.50 -14.15 -10.54
N ARG A 20 -8.64 -14.22 -9.21
CA ARG A 20 -9.70 -14.96 -8.53
C ARG A 20 -11.02 -14.19 -8.45
N THR A 21 -10.96 -12.87 -8.36
CA THR A 21 -12.14 -12.01 -8.20
C THR A 21 -12.51 -11.40 -9.54
N LYS A 22 -13.77 -11.59 -9.94
CA LYS A 22 -14.31 -10.94 -11.13
C LYS A 22 -14.75 -9.53 -10.72
N GLY A 23 -14.04 -8.50 -11.17
CA GLY A 23 -14.37 -7.10 -10.86
C GLY A 23 -13.86 -6.65 -9.49
N ASP A 24 -14.64 -5.83 -8.78
CA ASP A 24 -14.20 -5.06 -7.60
C ASP A 24 -14.12 -5.88 -6.30
N GLU A 25 -14.34 -7.19 -6.34
CA GLU A 25 -14.41 -8.05 -5.15
C GLU A 25 -13.03 -8.43 -4.56
N GLY A 26 -11.94 -8.00 -5.19
CA GLY A 26 -10.56 -8.42 -4.86
C GLY A 26 -9.74 -7.45 -4.03
N GLY A 27 -10.26 -6.26 -3.77
CA GLY A 27 -9.55 -5.21 -3.05
C GLY A 27 -10.39 -4.56 -1.97
N CYS A 28 -9.77 -3.64 -1.24
CA CYS A 28 -10.42 -2.90 -0.18
C CYS A 28 -10.28 -1.38 -0.38
N GLU A 29 -11.39 -0.65 -0.27
CA GLU A 29 -11.43 0.79 -0.53
C GLU A 29 -11.73 1.57 0.74
N TYR A 30 -10.99 2.64 0.98
CA TYR A 30 -11.18 3.50 2.15
C TYR A 30 -11.23 4.97 1.79
N ASP A 31 -12.23 5.68 2.34
CA ASP A 31 -12.39 7.13 2.09
C ASP A 31 -11.39 8.03 2.82
N SER A 32 -10.55 7.46 3.69
CA SER A 32 -9.50 8.23 4.37
C SER A 32 -8.44 7.30 4.96
N PHE A 33 -7.22 7.79 5.08
CA PHE A 33 -6.14 7.08 5.75
C PHE A 33 -6.48 6.72 7.21
N LYS A 34 -7.22 7.59 7.90
CA LYS A 34 -7.70 7.32 9.27
C LYS A 34 -8.64 6.11 9.34
N LYS A 35 -9.52 5.90 8.36
CA LYS A 35 -10.40 4.71 8.33
C LYS A 35 -9.57 3.46 8.08
N PHE A 36 -8.64 3.52 7.13
CA PHE A 36 -7.72 2.43 6.83
C PHE A 36 -6.94 1.99 8.07
N LEU A 37 -6.33 2.93 8.81
CA LEU A 37 -5.57 2.60 10.02
C LEU A 37 -6.40 1.89 11.09
N LYS A 38 -7.70 2.21 11.24
CA LYS A 38 -8.54 1.50 12.23
C LYS A 38 -8.62 -0.01 11.99
N GLU A 39 -8.39 -0.46 10.76
CA GLU A 39 -8.46 -1.88 10.38
C GLU A 39 -7.08 -2.50 10.14
N TRP A 40 -6.07 -1.69 9.80
CA TRP A 40 -4.77 -2.18 9.35
C TRP A 40 -3.57 -1.75 10.20
N ASP A 41 -3.74 -0.85 11.17
CA ASP A 41 -2.63 -0.33 11.98
C ASP A 41 -1.91 -1.45 12.74
N ASP A 42 -2.65 -2.41 13.27
CA ASP A 42 -2.15 -3.60 13.97
C ASP A 42 -2.09 -4.86 13.08
N ALA A 43 -2.22 -4.71 11.75
CA ALA A 43 -2.17 -5.84 10.83
C ALA A 43 -0.85 -6.60 10.96
N ASP A 44 -0.97 -7.92 11.09
CA ASP A 44 0.17 -8.83 11.31
C ASP A 44 1.15 -8.78 10.13
N MET A 45 2.37 -8.31 10.41
CA MET A 45 3.45 -8.16 9.44
C MET A 45 3.95 -9.50 8.88
N ASP A 46 3.71 -10.61 9.57
CA ASP A 46 4.10 -11.95 9.11
C ASP A 46 3.05 -12.53 8.15
N TYR A 47 1.77 -12.18 8.31
CA TYR A 47 0.71 -12.70 7.43
C TYR A 47 0.46 -11.85 6.19
N HIS A 48 0.64 -10.54 6.28
CA HIS A 48 0.32 -9.59 5.22
C HIS A 48 1.55 -8.81 4.77
N LEU A 49 2.22 -9.32 3.72
CA LEU A 49 3.40 -8.66 3.17
C LEU A 49 2.98 -7.50 2.26
N LEU A 50 3.12 -6.26 2.74
CA LEU A 50 3.03 -5.07 1.88
C LEU A 50 4.26 -5.01 1.00
N PHE A 51 4.12 -5.34 -0.28
CA PHE A 51 5.27 -5.42 -1.17
C PHE A 51 5.45 -4.21 -2.08
N ARG A 52 4.41 -3.38 -2.20
CA ARG A 52 4.45 -2.15 -2.98
C ARG A 52 3.38 -1.18 -2.52
N TRP A 53 3.65 0.10 -2.68
CA TRP A 53 2.68 1.17 -2.58
C TRP A 53 2.92 2.22 -3.67
N ASP A 54 1.87 2.88 -4.11
CA ASP A 54 1.93 3.98 -5.07
C ASP A 54 1.01 5.11 -4.64
N TRP A 55 1.52 6.34 -4.58
CA TRP A 55 0.71 7.53 -4.36
C TRP A 55 0.32 8.12 -5.71
N LYS A 56 -0.96 8.08 -6.05
CA LYS A 56 -1.53 8.59 -7.30
C LYS A 56 -2.16 9.96 -7.05
N VAL A 57 -1.64 10.97 -7.75
CA VAL A 57 -2.16 12.33 -7.72
C VAL A 57 -3.25 12.48 -8.77
N TYR A 58 -4.38 13.08 -8.40
CA TYR A 58 -5.50 13.33 -9.30
C TYR A 58 -5.84 14.83 -9.32
N ASP A 59 -6.16 15.37 -10.50
CA ASP A 59 -6.36 16.81 -10.69
C ASP A 59 -7.69 17.34 -10.10
N GLU A 60 -8.73 16.50 -10.00
CA GLU A 60 -10.11 16.90 -9.65
C GLU A 60 -10.66 16.19 -8.39
N GLY A 61 -9.81 15.52 -7.61
CA GLY A 61 -10.24 14.68 -6.48
C GLY A 61 -9.22 14.59 -5.35
N SER A 62 -9.52 13.75 -4.36
CA SER A 62 -8.52 13.32 -3.37
C SER A 62 -7.51 12.39 -4.04
N ASP A 63 -6.23 12.57 -3.78
CA ASP A 63 -5.19 11.62 -4.14
C ASP A 63 -5.53 10.22 -3.60
N GLU A 64 -4.95 9.19 -4.21
CA GLU A 64 -5.10 7.82 -3.73
C GLU A 64 -3.76 7.18 -3.41
N LEU A 65 -3.70 6.50 -2.27
CA LEU A 65 -2.62 5.58 -1.95
C LEU A 65 -3.08 4.16 -2.32
N HIS A 66 -2.41 3.58 -3.29
CA HIS A 66 -2.58 2.18 -3.68
C HIS A 66 -1.56 1.34 -2.92
N MET A 67 -2.01 0.30 -2.23
CA MET A 67 -1.17 -0.62 -1.46
C MET A 67 -1.40 -2.05 -1.93
N PHE A 68 -0.31 -2.80 -2.12
CA PHE A 68 -0.34 -4.12 -2.72
C PHE A 68 0.26 -5.16 -1.79
N TRP A 69 -0.51 -6.20 -1.52
CA TRP A 69 -0.25 -7.19 -0.48
C TRP A 69 -0.10 -8.59 -1.07
N ILE A 70 0.77 -9.38 -0.45
CA ILE A 70 0.75 -10.84 -0.56
C ILE A 70 0.31 -11.42 0.79
N LEU A 71 -0.80 -12.13 0.79
CA LEU A 71 -1.29 -12.88 1.96
C LEU A 71 -0.58 -14.24 2.01
N GLN A 72 0.39 -14.36 2.93
CA GLN A 72 1.38 -15.43 2.92
C GLN A 72 0.79 -16.85 2.96
N ARG A 73 -0.22 -17.09 3.83
CA ARG A 73 -0.76 -18.44 4.08
C ARG A 73 -1.51 -19.06 2.92
N ILE A 74 -2.05 -18.24 2.03
CA ILE A 74 -2.84 -18.68 0.87
C ILE A 74 -2.22 -18.23 -0.46
N GLY A 75 -1.05 -17.58 -0.40
CA GLY A 75 -0.37 -17.03 -1.57
C GLY A 75 -1.27 -16.09 -2.38
N ASP A 76 -2.08 -15.28 -1.70
CA ASP A 76 -3.07 -14.45 -2.39
C ASP A 76 -2.56 -13.04 -2.62
N TYR A 77 -2.86 -12.50 -3.80
CA TYR A 77 -2.61 -11.11 -4.11
C TYR A 77 -3.85 -10.29 -3.77
N GLN A 78 -3.65 -9.26 -2.95
CA GLN A 78 -4.68 -8.28 -2.61
C GLN A 78 -4.15 -6.86 -2.80
N TYR A 79 -5.08 -5.93 -2.95
CA TYR A 79 -4.75 -4.52 -3.01
C TYR A 79 -5.76 -3.72 -2.20
N CYS A 80 -5.35 -2.54 -1.76
CA CYS A 80 -6.28 -1.57 -1.20
C CYS A 80 -6.01 -0.19 -1.77
N THR A 81 -7.08 0.56 -2.00
CA THR A 81 -7.05 1.97 -2.41
C THR A 81 -7.55 2.82 -1.25
N VAL A 82 -6.79 3.86 -0.93
CA VAL A 82 -7.10 4.73 0.21
C VAL A 82 -7.06 6.16 -0.27
N LYS A 83 -8.15 6.90 -0.10
CA LYS A 83 -8.14 8.34 -0.33
C LYS A 83 -7.22 9.00 0.69
N VAL A 84 -6.29 9.81 0.19
CA VAL A 84 -5.29 10.53 0.98
C VAL A 84 -5.19 11.96 0.47
N ASN A 85 -4.58 12.82 1.27
CA ASN A 85 -4.10 14.12 0.82
C ASN A 85 -2.67 14.34 1.31
N LYS A 86 -2.03 15.42 0.86
CA LYS A 86 -0.62 15.70 1.19
C LYS A 86 -0.37 15.88 2.69
N GLU A 87 -1.39 16.23 3.48
CA GLU A 87 -1.29 16.34 4.95
C GLU A 87 -1.22 14.97 5.64
N ASP A 88 -1.65 13.90 4.96
CA ASP A 88 -1.56 12.53 5.47
C ASP A 88 -0.14 11.93 5.35
N GLU A 89 0.77 12.58 4.62
CA GLU A 89 2.07 12.00 4.23
C GLU A 89 2.89 11.48 5.42
N ASP A 90 2.98 12.25 6.50
CA ASP A 90 3.76 11.85 7.66
C ASP A 90 3.22 10.58 8.31
N LYS A 91 1.89 10.43 8.38
CA LYS A 91 1.23 9.21 8.89
C LYS A 91 1.39 8.04 7.93
N VAL A 92 1.32 8.30 6.63
CA VAL A 92 1.58 7.28 5.61
C VAL A 92 3.02 6.78 5.74
N LYS A 93 4.00 7.66 5.91
CA LYS A 93 5.40 7.27 6.17
C LYS A 93 5.54 6.46 7.45
N GLU A 94 4.89 6.88 8.54
CA GLU A 94 4.91 6.14 9.81
C GLU A 94 4.39 4.70 9.64
N PHE A 95 3.31 4.52 8.86
CA PHE A 95 2.75 3.20 8.56
C PHE A 95 3.64 2.34 7.63
N LEU A 96 4.21 2.96 6.59
CA LEU A 96 5.00 2.27 5.56
C LEU A 96 6.41 1.92 6.03
N GLN A 97 7.03 2.75 6.88
CA GLN A 97 8.41 2.57 7.33
C GLN A 97 8.66 1.18 7.95
N PRO A 98 7.93 0.71 8.98
CA PRO A 98 8.18 -0.62 9.55
C PRO A 98 7.94 -1.74 8.53
N ARG A 99 7.00 -1.58 7.60
CA ARG A 99 6.72 -2.56 6.53
C ARG A 99 7.84 -2.62 5.50
N TRP A 100 8.42 -1.48 5.15
CA TRP A 100 9.62 -1.39 4.33
C TRP A 100 10.82 -2.06 4.99
N GLU A 101 11.05 -1.77 6.29
CA GLU A 101 12.10 -2.44 7.05
C GLU A 101 11.91 -3.96 7.08
N ASN A 102 10.67 -4.43 7.23
CA ASN A 102 10.36 -5.86 7.15
C ASN A 102 10.62 -6.44 5.76
N MET A 103 10.21 -5.76 4.69
CA MET A 103 10.42 -6.19 3.31
C MET A 103 11.91 -6.36 2.99
N LYS A 104 12.75 -5.41 3.40
CA LYS A 104 14.21 -5.50 3.16
C LYS A 104 14.81 -6.79 3.74
N LYS A 105 14.36 -7.23 4.93
CA LYS A 105 14.85 -8.46 5.58
C LYS A 105 14.65 -9.70 4.73
N LEU A 106 13.60 -9.76 3.90
CA LEU A 106 13.35 -10.88 3.00
C LEU A 106 14.47 -11.07 1.96
N TRP A 107 15.19 -10.00 1.66
CA TRP A 107 16.21 -9.97 0.62
C TRP A 107 17.63 -9.96 1.18
N GLU A 108 17.82 -10.08 2.50
CA GLU A 108 19.16 -10.22 3.08
C GLU A 108 19.90 -11.40 2.43
N PRO A 109 21.18 -11.21 2.03
CA PRO A 109 22.06 -10.06 2.28
C PRO A 109 22.08 -8.98 1.18
N PHE A 110 21.14 -8.98 0.23
CA PHE A 110 21.13 -8.15 -0.97
C PHE A 110 20.41 -6.79 -0.81
N ILE A 111 20.55 -6.15 0.35
CA ILE A 111 19.93 -4.84 0.65
C ILE A 111 20.89 -3.70 0.31
#